data_AF-A0A645IH71-F1
#
_entry.id   AF-A0A645IH71-F1
#
_cell.length_a   1.000
_cell.length_b   1.000
_cell.length_c   1.000
_cell.angle_alpha   90.00
_cell.angle_beta   90.00
_cell.angle_gamma   90.00
#
_symmetry.space_group_name_H-M   'P 1'
#
loop_
_entity.id
_entity.type
_entity.pdbx_description
1 polymer ?
#
loop_
_entity_poly.entity_id
_entity_poly.type
_entity_poly.pdbx_seq_one_letter_code
_entity_poly.pdbx_strand_id
1 'polypeptide(L)'
;MDDLEFQNISGPETVKLTMKNGDLTLPATAMANIAFNRLRYVILVNSSPETVTGMVSGLPYGNDVTVRDLWSDRPAWSAPEGEFEVELPPWGVRAFVLGRGQ
;
A
#
# COMPACT_ATOMS: atom_id res chain seq x y z
N MET A 1 -11.05 -9.96 11.56
CA MET A 1 -10.73 -8.77 10.76
C MET A 1 -9.52 -9.19 9.97
N ASP A 2 -9.74 -9.48 8.69
CA ASP A 2 -8.71 -10.06 7.83
C ASP A 2 -7.48 -9.14 7.79
N ASP A 3 -6.31 -9.75 7.57
CA ASP A 3 -5.12 -8.97 7.33
C ASP A 3 -5.29 -8.22 6.01
N LEU A 4 -4.83 -6.97 5.98
CA LEU A 4 -4.84 -6.20 4.73
C LEU A 4 -3.86 -6.84 3.76
N GLU A 5 -4.20 -6.78 2.48
CA GLU A 5 -3.36 -7.28 1.40
C GLU A 5 -3.09 -6.16 0.39
N PHE A 6 -1.94 -6.25 -0.28
CA PHE A 6 -1.61 -5.39 -1.41
C PHE A 6 -1.43 -6.24 -2.66
N GLN A 7 -2.19 -5.93 -3.69
CA GLN A 7 -2.10 -6.58 -4.99
C GLN A 7 -1.55 -5.59 -6.02
N ASN A 8 -0.49 -5.99 -6.73
CA ASN A 8 0.00 -5.23 -7.88
C ASN A 8 -0.98 -5.39 -9.05
N ILE A 9 -1.47 -4.27 -9.61
CA ILE A 9 -2.35 -4.23 -10.78
C ILE A 9 -1.53 -3.94 -12.04
N SER A 10 -0.57 -3.02 -11.96
CA SER A 10 0.30 -2.65 -13.08
C SER A 10 1.66 -2.15 -12.61
N GLY A 11 2.65 -2.32 -13.48
CA GLY A 11 4.06 -2.02 -13.19
C GLY A 11 4.86 -3.29 -12.86
N PRO A 12 6.14 -3.16 -12.49
CA PRO A 12 6.99 -4.32 -12.22
C PRO A 12 6.53 -5.09 -10.98
N GLU A 13 6.43 -6.42 -11.09
CA GLU A 13 6.17 -7.29 -9.93
C GLU A 13 7.46 -7.65 -9.18
N THR A 14 8.59 -7.64 -9.90
CA THR A 14 9.90 -8.02 -9.36
C THR A 14 10.99 -7.07 -9.80
N VAL A 15 12.08 -7.03 -9.03
CA VAL A 15 13.29 -6.24 -9.29
C VAL A 15 14.48 -7.18 -9.21
N LYS A 16 15.40 -7.02 -10.18
CA LYS A 16 16.62 -7.81 -10.27
C LYS A 16 17.80 -7.02 -9.72
N LEU A 17 18.44 -7.56 -8.69
CA LEU A 17 19.68 -7.04 -8.11
C LEU A 17 20.86 -7.87 -8.63
N THR A 18 21.77 -7.24 -9.35
CA THR A 18 23.02 -7.90 -9.78
C THR A 18 24.09 -7.70 -8.71
N MET A 19 24.53 -8.80 -8.11
CA MET A 19 25.57 -8.84 -7.09
C MET A 19 26.81 -9.54 -7.64
N LYS A 20 27.96 -9.37 -6.98
CA LYS A 20 29.23 -10.00 -7.38
C LYS A 20 29.15 -11.54 -7.43
N ASN A 21 28.27 -12.14 -6.64
CA ASN A 21 28.07 -13.58 -6.51
C ASN A 21 26.85 -14.11 -7.28
N GLY A 22 26.18 -13.30 -8.09
CA GLY A 22 25.03 -13.70 -8.90
C GLY A 22 23.91 -12.68 -8.89
N ASP A 23 22.82 -13.03 -9.56
CA ASP A 23 21.62 -12.20 -9.61
C ASP A 23 20.59 -12.66 -8.57
N LEU A 24 19.94 -11.70 -7.92
CA LEU A 24 18.86 -11.92 -6.96
C LEU A 24 17.60 -11.21 -7.44
N THR A 25 16.50 -11.95 -7.58
CA THR A 25 15.19 -11.38 -7.92
C THR A 25 14.34 -11.28 -6.66
N LEU A 26 13.83 -10.09 -6.37
CA LEU A 26 12.97 -9.80 -5.22
C LEU A 26 11.65 -9.17 -5.68
N PRO A 27 10.58 -9.21 -4.86
CA PRO A 27 9.38 -8.44 -5.13
C PRO A 27 9.69 -6.96 -5.28
N ALA A 28 9.06 -6.30 -6.25
CA ALA A 28 9.18 -4.86 -6.46
C ALA A 28 8.52 -4.07 -5.33
N THR A 29 7.46 -4.63 -4.73
CA THR A 29 6.69 -3.98 -3.68
C THR A 29 6.68 -4.78 -2.39
N ALA A 30 6.50 -4.08 -1.29
CA ALA A 30 6.23 -4.68 0.01
C ALA A 30 5.26 -3.79 0.80
N MET A 31 4.52 -4.41 1.70
CA MET A 31 3.57 -3.74 2.57
C MET A 31 3.87 -4.06 4.04
N ALA A 32 3.82 -3.04 4.89
CA ALA A 32 3.68 -3.19 6.33
C ALA A 32 2.27 -2.75 6.74
N ASN A 33 1.59 -3.57 7.54
CA ASN A 33 0.29 -3.30 8.12
C ASN A 33 0.41 -3.32 9.65
N ILE A 34 0.29 -2.16 10.30
CA ILE A 34 0.54 -1.98 11.74
C ILE A 34 -0.74 -1.48 12.42
N ALA A 35 -1.23 -2.22 13.41
CA ALA A 35 -2.37 -1.79 14.23
C ALA A 35 -1.91 -1.02 15.48
N PHE A 36 -2.37 0.22 15.65
CA PHE A 36 -2.05 1.05 16.82
C PHE A 36 -3.20 2.02 17.14
N ASN A 37 -3.53 2.17 18.42
CA ASN A 37 -4.55 3.10 18.92
C ASN A 37 -5.90 3.06 18.14
N ARG A 38 -6.43 1.85 17.89
CA ARG A 38 -7.66 1.62 17.11
C ARG A 38 -7.62 2.09 15.64
N LEU A 39 -6.43 2.37 15.13
CA LEU A 39 -6.17 2.69 13.72
C LEU A 39 -5.29 1.60 13.10
N ARG A 40 -5.29 1.49 11.77
CA ARG A 40 -4.31 0.72 11.01
C ARG A 40 -3.42 1.68 10.21
N TYR A 41 -2.13 1.43 10.21
CA TYR A 41 -1.13 2.15 9.45
C TYR A 41 -0.62 1.22 8.35
N VAL A 42 -0.81 1.63 7.10
CA VAL A 42 -0.38 0.87 5.92
C VAL A 42 0.78 1.62 5.29
N ILE A 43 1.94 0.98 5.23
CA ILE A 43 3.14 1.54 4.59
C ILE A 43 3.48 0.65 3.39
N LEU A 44 3.54 1.27 2.21
CA LEU A 44 3.82 0.60 0.95
C LEU A 44 5.11 1.15 0.36
N VAL A 45 5.99 0.24 -0.07
CA VAL A 45 7.26 0.60 -0.71
C VAL A 45 7.26 0.09 -2.15
N ASN A 46 7.82 0.88 -3.07
CA ASN A 46 8.15 0.48 -4.43
C ASN A 46 9.66 0.57 -4.61
N SER A 47 10.29 -0.57 -4.86
CA SER A 47 11.72 -0.74 -5.08
C SER A 47 12.06 -0.87 -6.56
N SER A 48 11.20 -0.40 -7.46
CA SER A 48 11.45 -0.39 -8.91
C SER A 48 11.61 1.04 -9.44
N PRO A 49 12.28 1.21 -10.61
CA PRO A 49 12.40 2.51 -11.26
C PRO A 49 11.14 2.96 -12.00
N GLU A 50 10.08 2.17 -11.96
CA GLU A 50 8.81 2.44 -12.64
C GLU A 50 7.70 2.67 -11.61
N THR A 51 6.65 3.38 -12.02
CA THR A 51 5.44 3.51 -11.19
C THR A 51 4.76 2.16 -11.06
N VAL A 52 4.29 1.84 -9.86
CA VAL A 52 3.46 0.66 -9.60
C VAL A 52 2.08 1.13 -9.15
N THR A 53 1.05 0.62 -9.80
CA THR A 53 -0.35 0.79 -9.36
C THR A 53 -0.80 -0.50 -8.70
N GLY A 54 -1.42 -0.40 -7.54
CA GLY A 54 -1.94 -1.57 -6.84
C GLY A 54 -3.20 -1.29 -6.04
N MET A 55 -3.85 -2.37 -5.60
CA MET A 55 -5.03 -2.33 -4.75
C MET A 55 -4.64 -2.71 -3.33
N VAL A 56 -5.07 -1.92 -2.34
CA VAL A 56 -5.10 -2.36 -0.94
C VAL A 56 -6.50 -2.89 -0.64
N SER A 57 -6.60 -4.14 -0.23
CA SER A 57 -7.87 -4.83 0.04
C SER A 57 -7.92 -5.40 1.46
N GLY A 58 -9.05 -5.99 1.83
CA GLY A 58 -9.28 -6.55 3.17
C GLY A 58 -9.85 -5.54 4.18
N LEU A 59 -10.32 -4.38 3.71
CA LEU A 59 -11.08 -3.46 4.55
C LEU A 59 -12.52 -3.96 4.74
N PRO A 60 -13.14 -3.72 5.90
CA PRO A 60 -14.58 -3.90 6.06
C PRO A 60 -15.36 -3.17 4.96
N TYR A 61 -16.31 -3.88 4.32
CA TYR A 61 -17.20 -3.29 3.34
C TYR A 61 -18.14 -2.25 3.99
N GLY A 62 -18.43 -1.17 3.27
CA GLY A 62 -19.28 -0.06 3.72
C GLY A 62 -18.50 1.22 4.05
N ASN A 63 -19.24 2.29 4.35
CA ASN A 63 -18.68 3.65 4.55
C ASN A 63 -17.94 3.84 5.88
N ASP A 64 -17.78 2.78 6.66
CA ASP A 64 -17.27 2.86 8.02
C ASP A 64 -15.76 3.08 8.07
N VAL A 65 -15.02 2.87 6.97
CA VAL A 65 -13.56 3.04 6.95
C VAL A 65 -13.19 4.33 6.22
N THR A 66 -12.47 5.19 6.93
CA THR A 66 -11.83 6.38 6.37
C THR A 66 -10.34 6.14 6.19
N VAL A 67 -9.83 6.51 5.01
CA VAL A 67 -8.44 6.43 4.58
C VAL A 67 -7.87 7.84 4.51
N ARG A 68 -6.66 8.03 5.03
CA ARG A 68 -5.92 9.30 4.90
C ARG A 68 -4.46 9.02 4.59
N ASP A 69 -3.93 9.67 3.56
CA ASP A 69 -2.49 9.69 3.29
C ASP A 69 -1.76 10.49 4.38
N LEU A 70 -0.71 9.92 4.96
CA LEU A 70 0.04 10.53 6.06
C LEU A 70 0.98 11.66 5.61
N TRP A 71 1.31 11.71 4.32
CA TRP A 71 2.25 12.66 3.75
C TRP A 71 1.62 13.63 2.75
N SER A 72 0.31 13.52 2.54
CA SER A 72 -0.44 14.43 1.69
C SER A 72 -1.41 15.29 2.50
N ASP A 73 -1.58 16.55 2.07
CA ASP A 73 -2.63 17.43 2.59
C ASP A 73 -4.02 17.12 2.00
N ARG A 74 -4.13 16.06 1.19
CA ARG A 74 -5.43 15.62 0.65
C ARG A 74 -6.38 15.24 1.79
N PRO A 75 -7.67 15.62 1.68
CA PRO A 75 -8.66 15.22 2.67
C PRO A 75 -8.77 13.69 2.72
N ALA A 76 -9.12 13.19 3.91
CA ALA A 76 -9.42 11.79 4.09
C ALA A 76 -10.66 11.40 3.25
N TRP A 77 -10.71 10.16 2.77
CA TRP A 77 -11.81 9.66 1.94
C TRP A 77 -12.29 8.30 2.45
N SER A 78 -13.49 7.88 2.06
CA SER A 78 -14.02 6.56 2.41
C SER A 78 -13.70 5.53 1.33
N ALA A 79 -13.47 4.28 1.74
CA ALA A 79 -13.25 3.13 0.86
C ALA A 79 -14.43 2.15 0.97
N PRO A 80 -15.60 2.45 0.37
CA PRO A 80 -16.84 1.71 0.60
C PRO A 80 -16.78 0.26 0.09
N GLU A 81 -15.99 0.01 -0.95
CA GLU A 81 -15.89 -1.31 -1.57
C GLU A 81 -14.99 -2.29 -0.80
N GLY A 82 -14.45 -1.88 0.35
CA GLY A 82 -13.50 -2.69 1.11
C GLY A 82 -12.06 -2.65 0.56
N GLU A 83 -11.82 -1.77 -0.42
CA GLU A 83 -10.54 -1.62 -1.10
C GLU A 83 -10.31 -0.18 -1.56
N PHE A 84 -9.03 0.17 -1.82
CA PHE A 84 -8.66 1.44 -2.44
C PHE A 84 -7.39 1.29 -3.29
N GLU A 85 -7.37 2.00 -4.42
CA GLU A 85 -6.24 2.02 -5.33
C GLU A 85 -5.14 2.96 -4.81
N VAL A 86 -3.88 2.57 -5.02
CA VAL A 86 -2.69 3.34 -4.69
C VAL A 86 -1.73 3.36 -5.87
N GLU A 87 -1.24 4.55 -6.20
CA GLU A 87 -0.10 4.75 -7.07
C GLU A 87 1.19 4.96 -6.24
N LEU A 88 2.16 4.07 -6.42
CA LEU A 88 3.47 4.11 -5.80
C LEU A 88 4.50 4.68 -6.80
N PRO A 89 5.12 5.84 -6.51
CA PRO A 89 6.12 6.41 -7.40
C PRO A 89 7.38 5.54 -7.47
N PRO A 90 8.21 5.69 -8.52
CA PRO A 90 9.51 5.04 -8.61
C PRO A 90 10.35 5.24 -7.36
N TRP A 91 10.94 4.16 -6.84
CA TRP A 91 11.76 4.17 -5.60
C TRP A 91 11.05 4.81 -4.39
N GLY A 92 9.71 4.79 -4.42
CA GLY A 92 8.86 5.59 -3.57
C GLY A 92 8.31 4.83 -2.38
N VAL A 93 7.77 5.61 -1.45
CA VAL A 93 6.98 5.11 -0.32
C VAL A 93 5.65 5.86 -0.30
N ARG A 94 4.57 5.17 0.06
CA ARG A 94 3.30 5.77 0.49
C ARG A 94 2.94 5.23 1.87
N ALA A 95 2.27 6.07 2.67
CA ALA A 95 1.79 5.64 3.97
C ALA A 95 0.39 6.19 4.23
N PHE A 96 -0.49 5.34 4.75
CA PHE A 96 -1.89 5.66 5.01
C PHE A 96 -2.23 5.33 6.45
N VAL A 97 -3.14 6.10 7.02
CA VAL A 97 -3.84 5.75 8.25
C VAL A 97 -5.30 5.45 7.93
N LEU A 98 -5.78 4.35 8.48
CA LEU A 98 -7.12 3.82 8.32
C LEU A 98 -7.80 3.83 9.68
N GLY A 99 -9.00 4.38 9.74
CA GLY A 99 -9.79 4.45 10.97
C GLY A 99 -11.26 4.24 10.68
N ARG A 100 -12.04 3.96 11.73
CA ARG A 100 -13.50 4.02 11.59
C ARG A 100 -13.95 5.47 11.53
N GLY A 101 -14.83 5.81 10.59
CA GLY A 101 -15.53 7.10 10.57
C GLY A 101 -16.22 7.31 11.92
N GLN A 102 -16.01 8.48 12.53
CA GLN A 102 -16.76 8.90 13.73
C GLN A 102 -18.18 9.29 13.36
#